data_AF-A0A5C3KF25-F1
#
_entry.id   AF-A0A5C3KF25-F1
#
_cell.length_a   1.000
_cell.length_b   1.000
_cell.length_c   1.000
_cell.angle_alpha   90.00
_cell.angle_beta   90.00
_cell.angle_gamma   90.00
#
_symmetry.space_group_name_H-M   'P 1'
#
loop_
_entity.id
_entity.type
_entity.pdbx_description
1 polymer ?
#
loop_
_entity_poly.entity_id
_entity_poly.type
_entity_poly.pdbx_seq_one_letter_code
_entity_poly.pdbx_strand_id
1 'polypeptide(L)'
;MSSEYSNPYRLELLKATNWLPWKQHFLAILRDLGLEKCDLLSEEKAEREKWLANDAKARTRLELSVGDSEMIHLSGASTARQMWKQLTQVKESKGRLGILA
;
A
#
# COMPACT_ATOMS: atom_id res chain seq x y z
N MET A 1 -23.37 20.45 -11.14
CA MET A 1 -21.90 20.30 -11.22
C MET A 1 -21.54 19.01 -10.52
N SER A 2 -21.58 17.89 -11.24
CA SER A 2 -21.14 16.61 -10.70
C SER A 2 -19.63 16.57 -10.85
N SER A 3 -18.91 16.86 -9.76
CA SER A 3 -17.50 16.53 -9.70
C SER A 3 -17.42 15.02 -9.80
N GLU A 4 -17.12 14.53 -11.00
CA GLU A 4 -16.59 13.20 -11.18
C GLU A 4 -15.31 13.16 -10.36
N TYR A 5 -15.41 12.65 -9.13
CA TYR A 5 -14.29 12.05 -8.42
C TYR A 5 -13.90 10.78 -9.18
N SER A 6 -13.46 10.95 -10.43
CA SER A 6 -12.77 9.93 -11.19
C SER A 6 -11.50 9.70 -10.41
N ASN A 7 -11.50 8.67 -9.56
CA ASN A 7 -10.29 8.17 -8.94
C ASN A 7 -9.35 7.83 -10.10
N PRO A 8 -8.29 8.63 -10.36
CA PRO A 8 -7.49 8.48 -11.58
C PRO A 8 -6.72 7.16 -11.58
N TYR A 9 -6.74 6.45 -10.44
CA TYR A 9 -6.19 5.13 -10.26
C TYR A 9 -7.34 4.14 -10.10
N ARG A 10 -7.89 3.65 -11.22
CA ARG A 10 -8.67 2.39 -11.21
C ARG A 10 -7.71 1.26 -10.85
N LEU A 11 -7.48 1.05 -9.55
CA LEU A 11 -6.75 -0.11 -9.06
C LEU A 11 -7.64 -1.33 -9.28
N GLU A 12 -7.19 -2.27 -10.09
CA GLU A 12 -7.73 -3.62 -10.04
C GLU A 12 -7.50 -4.20 -8.64
N LEU A 13 -8.39 -5.08 -8.19
CA LEU A 13 -8.16 -5.81 -6.94
C LEU A 13 -6.89 -6.65 -7.03
N LEU A 14 -6.08 -6.65 -5.97
CA LEU A 14 -4.94 -7.55 -5.84
C LEU A 14 -5.43 -8.99 -5.86
N LYS A 15 -4.82 -9.79 -6.73
CA LYS A 15 -5.02 -11.22 -6.91
C LYS A 15 -3.67 -11.92 -6.94
N ALA A 16 -3.70 -13.24 -6.99
CA ALA A 16 -2.49 -14.05 -7.10
C ALA A 16 -1.63 -13.72 -8.35
N THR A 17 -2.26 -13.26 -9.45
CA THR A 17 -1.63 -13.15 -10.77
C THR A 17 -1.24 -11.73 -11.20
N ASN A 18 -1.67 -10.69 -10.50
CA ASN A 18 -1.48 -9.29 -10.91
C ASN A 18 -0.59 -8.48 -9.96
N TRP A 19 0.28 -9.13 -9.17
CA TRP A 19 1.14 -8.46 -8.19
C TRP A 19 1.95 -7.30 -8.76
N LEU A 20 2.68 -7.50 -9.87
CA LEU A 20 3.57 -6.47 -10.43
C LEU A 20 2.84 -5.19 -10.86
N PRO A 21 1.80 -5.24 -11.72
CA PRO A 21 1.06 -4.03 -12.09
C PRO A 21 0.34 -3.40 -10.89
N TRP A 22 -0.22 -4.23 -9.98
CA TRP A 22 -0.85 -3.72 -8.76
C TRP A 22 0.14 -2.97 -7.87
N LYS A 23 1.33 -3.55 -7.65
CA LYS A 23 2.44 -2.96 -6.88
C LYS A 23 2.84 -1.60 -7.45
N GLN A 24 2.97 -1.49 -8.78
CA GLN A 24 3.32 -0.23 -9.44
C GLN A 24 2.27 0.86 -9.21
N HIS A 25 0.98 0.55 -9.36
CA HIS A 25 -0.07 1.53 -9.11
C HIS A 25 -0.14 1.94 -7.64
N PHE A 26 0.06 0.99 -6.71
CA PHE A 26 0.05 1.33 -5.29
C PHE A 26 1.27 2.16 -4.86
N LEU A 27 2.45 1.92 -5.45
CA LEU A 27 3.61 2.80 -5.27
C LEU A 27 3.33 4.23 -5.75
N ALA A 28 2.60 4.40 -6.86
CA ALA A 28 2.19 5.72 -7.32
C ALA A 28 1.26 6.43 -6.30
N ILE A 29 0.34 5.69 -5.68
CA ILE A 29 -0.51 6.19 -4.58
C ILE A 29 0.33 6.62 -3.37
N LEU A 30 1.32 5.82 -2.96
CA LEU A 30 2.18 6.18 -1.83
C LEU A 30 2.99 7.44 -2.14
N ARG A 31 3.46 7.62 -3.37
CA ARG A 31 4.16 8.83 -3.81
C ARG A 31 3.24 10.05 -3.82
N ASP A 32 2.04 9.93 -4.37
CA ASP A 32 1.00 10.97 -4.38
C ASP A 32 0.66 11.45 -2.95
N LEU A 33 0.63 10.52 -1.99
CA LEU A 33 0.37 10.82 -0.58
C LEU A 33 1.61 11.28 0.20
N GLY A 34 2.79 11.38 -0.44
CA GLY A 34 4.04 11.76 0.20
C GLY A 34 4.54 10.72 1.23
N LEU A 35 4.14 9.46 1.10
CA LEU A 35 4.49 8.36 2.00
C LEU A 35 5.66 7.50 1.50
N GLU A 36 6.23 7.80 0.32
CA GLU A 36 7.37 7.08 -0.26
C GLU A 36 8.61 7.11 0.65
N LYS A 37 8.74 8.16 1.46
CA LYS A 37 9.73 8.28 2.53
C LYS A 37 8.98 8.45 3.86
N CYS A 38 9.01 7.43 4.70
CA CYS A 38 8.39 7.47 6.03
C CYS A 38 9.33 8.14 7.03
N ASP A 39 9.14 9.43 7.28
CA ASP A 39 9.70 10.06 8.48
C ASP A 39 8.62 10.24 9.55
N LEU A 40 8.44 9.17 10.34
CA LEU A 40 7.77 9.26 11.65
C LEU A 40 8.63 10.01 12.69
N LEU A 41 9.84 10.44 12.29
CA LEU A 41 10.84 11.07 13.13
C LEU A 41 10.71 12.60 13.18
N SER A 42 9.75 13.19 12.46
CA SER A 42 9.53 14.63 12.60
C SER A 42 9.08 14.94 14.02
N GLU A 43 9.81 15.84 14.68
CA GLU A 43 9.46 16.38 15.99
C GLU A 43 8.25 17.33 15.92
N GLU A 44 7.90 17.80 14.72
CA GLU A 44 6.82 18.73 14.49
C GLU A 44 5.45 18.02 14.50
N LYS A 45 4.57 18.45 15.42
CA LYS A 45 3.24 17.86 15.60
C LYS A 45 2.39 17.91 14.32
N ALA A 46 2.44 19.02 13.58
CA ALA A 46 1.66 19.21 12.36
C ALA A 46 2.09 18.24 11.25
N GLU A 47 3.40 17.99 11.12
CA GLU A 47 3.93 17.04 10.14
C GLU A 47 3.54 15.59 10.50
N ARG A 48 3.59 15.23 11.79
CA ARG A 48 3.10 13.92 12.26
C ARG A 48 1.61 13.73 12.01
N GLU A 49 0.77 14.72 12.31
CA GLU A 49 -0.68 14.64 12.06
C GLU A 49 -0.98 14.51 10.57
N LYS A 50 -0.26 15.26 9.72
CA LYS A 50 -0.36 15.13 8.26
C LYS A 50 0.07 13.75 7.77
N TRP A 51 1.15 13.20 8.33
CA TRP A 51 1.61 11.85 8.01
C TRP A 51 0.54 10.81 8.38
N LEU A 52 -0.01 10.87 9.61
CA LEU A 52 -1.06 9.96 10.07
C LEU A 52 -2.31 10.03 9.20
N ALA A 53 -2.73 11.24 8.80
CA ALA A 53 -3.86 11.43 7.91
C ALA A 53 -3.61 10.81 6.52
N ASN A 54 -2.40 10.92 5.99
CA ASN A 54 -2.04 10.32 4.72
C ASN A 54 -1.87 8.79 4.82
N ASP A 55 -1.29 8.26 5.90
CA ASP A 55 -1.22 6.82 6.16
C ASP A 55 -2.62 6.21 6.26
N ALA A 56 -3.56 6.87 6.94
CA ALA A 56 -4.95 6.44 6.99
C ALA A 56 -5.59 6.38 5.60
N LYS A 57 -5.36 7.39 4.74
CA LYS A 57 -5.83 7.37 3.34
C LYS A 57 -5.21 6.22 2.53
N ALA A 58 -3.90 6.00 2.68
CA ALA A 58 -3.21 4.91 1.99
C ALA A 58 -3.73 3.55 2.45
N ARG A 59 -4.00 3.41 3.75
CA ARG A 59 -4.59 2.21 4.33
C ARG A 59 -5.97 1.93 3.75
N THR A 60 -6.87 2.91 3.73
CA THR A 60 -8.19 2.75 3.10
C THR A 60 -8.06 2.37 1.63
N ARG A 61 -7.15 3.01 0.87
CA ARG A 61 -6.89 2.65 -0.54
C ARG A 61 -6.38 1.21 -0.67
N LEU A 62 -5.56 0.72 0.27
CA LEU A 62 -5.04 -0.64 0.29
C LEU A 62 -6.16 -1.65 0.58
N GLU A 63 -6.92 -1.44 1.66
CA GLU A 63 -8.05 -2.31 2.04
C GLU A 63 -9.09 -2.44 0.91
N LEU A 64 -9.40 -1.33 0.22
CA LEU A 64 -10.36 -1.32 -0.91
C LEU A 64 -9.81 -1.93 -2.20
N SER A 65 -8.51 -2.14 -2.31
CA SER A 65 -7.87 -2.61 -3.54
C SER A 65 -7.20 -3.98 -3.39
N VAL A 66 -7.35 -4.64 -2.25
CA VAL A 66 -6.88 -6.00 -2.02
C VAL A 66 -8.06 -6.96 -2.07
N GLY A 67 -7.97 -8.00 -2.91
CA GLY A 67 -9.02 -9.02 -2.96
C GLY A 67 -9.08 -9.84 -1.68
N ASP A 68 -10.27 -10.39 -1.36
CA ASP A 68 -10.52 -11.12 -0.11
C ASP A 68 -9.51 -12.26 0.17
N SER A 69 -9.08 -12.97 -0.89
CA SER A 69 -8.09 -14.05 -0.78
C SER A 69 -6.71 -13.58 -0.34
N GLU A 70 -6.41 -12.30 -0.52
CA GLU A 70 -5.13 -11.66 -0.18
C GLU A 70 -5.22 -10.86 1.13
N MET A 71 -6.43 -10.45 1.53
CA MET A 71 -6.71 -9.70 2.76
C MET A 71 -6.23 -10.43 4.02
N ILE A 72 -6.24 -11.77 4.00
CA ILE A 72 -5.75 -12.61 5.09
C ILE A 72 -4.28 -12.30 5.49
N HIS A 73 -3.47 -11.82 4.56
CA HIS A 73 -2.06 -11.50 4.78
C HIS A 73 -1.85 -10.16 5.51
N LEU A 74 -2.91 -9.36 5.64
CA LEU A 74 -2.88 -8.02 6.23
C LEU A 74 -3.30 -8.00 7.70
N SER A 75 -3.59 -9.17 8.27
CA SER A 75 -4.03 -9.30 9.66
C SER A 75 -2.99 -8.71 10.63
N GLY A 76 -3.48 -7.94 11.59
CA GLY A 76 -2.65 -7.33 12.64
C GLY A 76 -1.87 -6.08 12.21
N ALA A 77 -1.95 -5.64 10.94
CA ALA A 77 -1.36 -4.38 10.52
C ALA A 77 -2.21 -3.18 10.97
N SER A 78 -1.58 -2.19 11.59
CA SER A 78 -2.22 -0.95 12.02
C SER A 78 -1.99 0.22 11.07
N THR A 79 -0.92 0.17 10.27
CA THR A 79 -0.52 1.23 9.32
C THR A 79 -0.42 0.71 7.89
N ALA A 80 -0.60 1.60 6.90
CA ALA A 80 -0.44 1.25 5.49
C ALA A 80 0.97 0.71 5.18
N ARG A 81 1.97 1.21 5.90
CA ARG A 81 3.36 0.71 5.81
C ARG A 81 3.49 -0.75 6.25
N GLN A 82 2.85 -1.13 7.36
CA GLN A 82 2.89 -2.52 7.83
C GLN A 82 2.21 -3.45 6.83
N MET A 83 1.04 -3.04 6.32
CA MET A 83 0.32 -3.76 5.27
C MET A 83 1.21 -3.94 4.02
N TRP A 84 1.86 -2.88 3.56
CA TRP A 84 2.78 -2.92 2.43
C TRP A 84 3.96 -3.88 2.64
N LYS A 85 4.56 -3.87 3.84
CA LYS A 85 5.66 -4.76 4.21
C LYS A 85 5.21 -6.22 4.20
N GLN A 86 4.04 -6.53 4.76
CA GLN A 86 3.46 -7.88 4.77
C GLN A 86 3.19 -8.39 3.35
N LEU A 87 2.57 -7.58 2.48
CA LEU A 87 2.34 -7.94 1.08
C LEU A 87 3.64 -8.20 0.33
N THR A 88 4.61 -7.31 0.47
CA THR A 88 5.93 -7.47 -0.16
C THR A 88 6.61 -8.75 0.32
N GLN A 89 6.52 -9.05 1.62
CA GLN A 89 7.06 -10.28 2.18
C GLN A 89 6.37 -11.51 1.58
N VAL A 90 5.04 -11.56 1.46
CA VAL A 90 4.33 -12.73 0.90
C VAL A 90 4.57 -12.88 -0.60
N LYS A 91 4.56 -11.78 -1.34
CA LYS A 91 4.61 -11.79 -2.81
C LYS A 91 6.03 -11.91 -3.37
N GLU A 92 7.03 -11.45 -2.63
CA GLU A 92 8.43 -11.38 -3.12
C GLU A 92 9.38 -12.34 -2.39
N SER A 93 8.93 -12.99 -1.31
CA SER A 93 9.73 -14.02 -0.61
C SER A 93 10.08 -15.21 -1.50
N LYS A 94 9.30 -15.51 -2.55
CA LYS A 94 9.57 -16.61 -3.48
C LYS A 94 10.78 -16.36 -4.41
N GLY A 95 11.35 -15.16 -4.45
CA GLY A 95 12.56 -14.87 -5.22
C GLY A 95 13.87 -15.42 -4.62
N ARG A 96 13.85 -15.92 -3.36
CA ARG A 96 15.05 -16.40 -2.65
C ARG A 96 15.27 -17.93 -2.68
N LEU A 97 14.43 -18.69 -3.38
CA LEU A 97 14.57 -20.15 -3.49
C LEU A 97 15.26 -20.61 -4.78
N GLY A 98 15.79 -19.68 -5.60
CA GLY A 98 16.36 -19.95 -6.92
C GLY A 98 17.89 -19.96 -7.02
N ILE A 99 18.64 -19.99 -5.91
CA ILE A 99 20.11 -20.15 -5.94
C ILE A 99 20.47 -21.41 -5.16
N LEU A 100 20.21 -22.56 -5.79
CA LEU A 100 20.77 -23.86 -5.45
C LEU A 100 20.76 -24.69 -6.75
N ALA A 101 21.71 -24.39 -7.64
CA ALA A 101 22.26 -25.26 -8.67
C ALA A 101 23.52 -24.60 -9.25
#